data_AF-A0A1B1BPQ3-F1
#
_entry.id   AF-A0A1B1BPQ3-F1
#
_cell.length_a   1.000
_cell.length_b   1.000
_cell.length_c   1.000
_cell.angle_alpha   90.00
_cell.angle_beta   90.00
_cell.angle_gamma   90.00
#
_symmetry.space_group_name_H-M   'P 1'
#
loop_
_entity.id
_entity.type
_entity.pdbx_description
1 polymer ?
#
loop_
_entity_poly.entity_id
_entity_poly.type
_entity_poly.pdbx_seq_one_letter_code
_entity_poly.pdbx_strand_id
1 'polypeptide(L)'
;MVEFTNTESGEVTDQPNAVEVVKAEFAGKADQLRNFAPTNPVEMEFFIREANALLEQMPDVLLEINTRRYNAERAHGLRKNTQMAFYGRQGNNVSFARAMAEVDAQPELEVWHNTKAEYHYAEDTEKALRTKIYSMLNINKSIAAAYNTQNGVGR
;
A
#
# COMPACT_ATOMS: atom_id res chain seq x y z
N MET A 1 -10.38 -12.71 -18.49
CA MET A 1 -10.59 -11.31 -18.91
C MET A 1 -11.12 -10.61 -17.68
N VAL A 2 -10.37 -9.69 -17.09
CA VAL A 2 -10.78 -8.99 -15.86
C VAL A 2 -11.41 -7.68 -16.32
N GLU A 3 -12.71 -7.56 -16.15
CA GLU A 3 -13.46 -6.35 -16.49
C GLU A 3 -13.25 -5.31 -15.38
N PHE A 4 -12.86 -4.08 -15.75
CA PHE A 4 -12.69 -2.99 -14.80
C PHE A 4 -13.86 -2.02 -14.94
N THR A 5 -14.60 -1.81 -13.85
CA THR A 5 -15.71 -0.85 -13.82
C THR A 5 -15.23 0.47 -13.23
N ASN A 6 -15.37 1.55 -13.99
CA ASN A 6 -15.16 2.90 -13.47
C ASN A 6 -16.29 3.23 -12.49
N THR A 7 -15.95 3.46 -11.22
CA THR A 7 -16.92 3.73 -10.15
C THR A 7 -17.62 5.09 -10.24
N GLU A 8 -17.11 6.03 -11.06
CA GLU A 8 -17.73 7.35 -11.27
C GLU A 8 -18.64 7.39 -12.49
N SER A 9 -18.27 6.72 -13.59
CA SER A 9 -19.04 6.74 -14.85
C SER A 9 -19.90 5.49 -15.09
N GLY A 10 -19.63 4.39 -14.39
CA GLY A 10 -20.27 3.10 -14.64
C GLY A 10 -19.82 2.42 -15.94
N GLU A 11 -18.86 2.98 -16.67
CA GLU A 11 -18.29 2.34 -17.86
C GLU A 11 -17.47 1.11 -17.47
N VAL A 12 -17.76 0.01 -18.13
CA VAL A 12 -16.94 -1.20 -18.12
C VAL A 12 -15.90 -1.05 -19.22
N THR A 13 -14.64 -1.07 -18.83
CA THR A 13 -13.50 -0.93 -19.74
C THR A 13 -12.58 -2.13 -19.61
N ASP A 14 -12.08 -2.62 -20.75
CA ASP A 14 -11.03 -3.65 -20.81
C ASP A 14 -9.64 -3.07 -20.53
N GLN A 15 -9.52 -1.75 -20.43
CA GLN A 15 -8.27 -1.11 -20.05
C GLN A 15 -8.12 -1.11 -18.52
N PRO A 16 -6.94 -1.48 -18.00
CA PRO A 16 -6.68 -1.40 -16.58
C PRO A 16 -6.85 0.04 -16.14
N ASN A 17 -7.60 0.24 -15.05
CA ASN A 17 -7.77 1.55 -14.44
C ASN A 17 -6.37 2.20 -14.29
N ALA A 18 -6.16 3.41 -14.81
CA ALA A 18 -4.84 4.08 -14.82
C ALA A 18 -4.22 4.09 -13.41
N VAL A 19 -5.07 4.15 -12.40
CA VAL A 19 -4.73 4.07 -10.99
C VAL A 19 -4.18 2.69 -10.58
N GLU A 20 -4.79 1.59 -11.03
CA GLU A 20 -4.28 0.22 -10.80
C GLU A 20 -2.93 -0.01 -11.51
N VAL A 21 -2.72 0.61 -12.68
CA VAL A 21 -1.43 0.58 -13.38
C VAL A 21 -0.36 1.28 -12.55
N VAL A 22 -0.64 2.49 -12.07
CA VAL A 22 0.28 3.26 -11.23
C VAL A 22 0.60 2.50 -9.93
N LYS A 23 -0.39 1.85 -9.32
CA LYS A 23 -0.21 1.02 -8.12
C LYS A 23 0.66 -0.21 -8.39
N ALA A 24 0.44 -0.91 -9.50
CA ALA A 24 1.24 -2.08 -9.87
C ALA A 24 2.69 -1.70 -10.19
N GLU A 25 2.90 -0.59 -10.90
CA GLU A 25 4.23 -0.03 -11.18
C GLU A 25 4.92 0.42 -9.89
N PHE A 26 4.18 1.07 -8.98
CA PHE A 26 4.65 1.48 -7.68
C PHE A 26 5.14 0.27 -6.87
N ALA A 27 4.30 -0.76 -6.74
CA ALA A 27 4.62 -1.96 -5.99
C ALA A 27 5.84 -2.70 -6.58
N GLY A 28 5.93 -2.80 -7.91
CA GLY A 28 7.07 -3.40 -8.60
C GLY A 28 8.37 -2.64 -8.35
N LYS A 29 8.35 -1.31 -8.49
CA LYS A 29 9.53 -0.46 -8.22
C LYS A 29 9.92 -0.49 -6.74
N ALA A 30 8.94 -0.48 -5.84
CA ALA A 30 9.19 -0.53 -4.41
C ALA A 30 9.88 -1.84 -4.00
N ASP A 31 9.45 -2.97 -4.54
CA ASP A 31 10.07 -4.27 -4.25
C ASP A 31 11.47 -4.38 -4.85
N GLN A 32 11.68 -3.88 -6.08
CA GLN A 32 13.01 -3.78 -6.69
C GLN A 32 13.97 -2.99 -5.81
N LEU A 33 13.57 -1.78 -5.37
CA LEU A 33 14.40 -0.93 -4.51
C LEU A 33 14.61 -1.54 -3.13
N ARG A 34 13.58 -2.19 -2.55
CA ARG A 34 13.72 -2.90 -1.28
C ARG A 34 14.80 -3.96 -1.34
N ASN A 35 14.85 -4.73 -2.43
CA ASN A 35 15.80 -5.83 -2.62
C ASN A 35 17.14 -5.39 -3.23
N PHE A 36 17.26 -4.17 -3.75
CA PHE A 36 18.49 -3.64 -4.33
C PHE A 36 19.59 -3.43 -3.27
N ALA A 37 20.75 -4.06 -3.43
CA ALA A 37 21.88 -3.93 -2.51
C ALA A 37 23.02 -3.13 -3.19
N PRO A 38 23.11 -1.80 -2.97
CA PRO A 38 24.17 -1.02 -3.59
C PRO A 38 25.53 -1.41 -3.02
N THR A 39 26.49 -1.62 -3.92
CA THR A 39 27.86 -2.08 -3.60
C THR A 39 28.91 -0.98 -3.74
N ASN A 40 28.55 0.14 -4.36
CA ASN A 40 29.45 1.27 -4.60
C ASN A 40 28.70 2.62 -4.46
N PRO A 41 29.43 3.75 -4.33
CA PRO A 41 28.81 5.06 -4.11
C PRO A 41 27.84 5.50 -5.21
N VAL A 42 28.12 5.15 -6.47
CA VAL A 42 27.24 5.50 -7.61
C VAL A 42 25.90 4.78 -7.49
N GLU A 43 25.92 3.50 -7.13
CA GLU A 43 24.72 2.72 -6.86
C GLU A 43 23.95 3.23 -5.63
N MET A 44 24.64 3.72 -4.60
CA MET A 44 24.00 4.34 -3.43
C MET A 44 23.27 5.62 -3.80
N GLU A 45 23.90 6.50 -4.60
CA GLU A 45 23.26 7.72 -5.11
C GLU A 45 22.06 7.42 -6.00
N PHE A 46 22.20 6.46 -6.91
CA PHE A 46 21.08 5.97 -7.73
C PHE A 46 19.93 5.50 -6.85
N PHE A 47 20.21 4.61 -5.88
CA PHE A 47 19.19 4.11 -4.95
C PHE A 47 18.49 5.24 -4.20
N ILE A 48 19.24 6.21 -3.65
CA ILE A 48 18.67 7.34 -2.92
C ILE A 48 17.74 8.17 -3.81
N ARG A 49 18.15 8.47 -5.05
CA ARG A 49 17.35 9.28 -5.98
C ARG A 49 16.06 8.57 -6.36
N GLU A 50 16.16 7.31 -6.80
CA GLU A 50 14.98 6.54 -7.23
C GLU A 50 14.02 6.27 -6.06
N ALA A 51 14.55 5.98 -4.87
CA ALA A 51 13.71 5.76 -3.69
C ALA A 51 13.03 7.05 -3.23
N ASN A 52 13.68 8.22 -3.32
CA ASN A 52 13.02 9.49 -3.03
C ASN A 52 11.91 9.81 -4.06
N ALA A 53 12.18 9.64 -5.36
CA ALA A 53 11.18 9.87 -6.41
C ALA A 53 9.96 8.96 -6.25
N LEU A 54 10.16 7.73 -5.76
CA LEU A 54 9.08 6.81 -5.42
C LEU A 54 8.33 7.27 -4.16
N LEU A 55 9.03 7.67 -3.10
CA LEU A 55 8.40 8.17 -1.87
C LEU A 55 7.57 9.45 -2.09
N GLU A 56 7.91 10.28 -3.08
CA GLU A 56 7.11 11.44 -3.48
C GLU A 56 5.73 11.06 -4.06
N GLN A 57 5.62 9.87 -4.67
CA GLN A 57 4.37 9.35 -5.24
C GLN A 57 3.52 8.58 -4.21
N MET A 58 4.12 8.20 -3.07
CA MET A 58 3.48 7.37 -2.05
C MET A 58 2.20 8.00 -1.44
N PRO A 59 2.11 9.32 -1.17
CA PRO A 59 0.91 9.90 -0.55
C PRO A 59 -0.38 9.65 -1.35
N ASP A 60 -0.31 9.78 -2.68
CA ASP A 60 -1.48 9.57 -3.56
C ASP A 60 -1.89 8.10 -3.59
N VAL A 61 -0.91 7.19 -3.66
CA VAL A 61 -1.15 5.74 -3.59
C VAL A 61 -1.77 5.34 -2.24
N LEU A 62 -1.26 5.85 -1.13
CA LEU A 62 -1.81 5.58 0.21
C LEU A 62 -3.23 6.13 0.35
N LEU A 63 -3.50 7.33 -0.17
CA LEU A 63 -4.84 7.94 -0.13
C LEU A 63 -5.87 7.07 -0.87
N GLU A 64 -5.51 6.58 -2.06
CA GLU A 64 -6.38 5.74 -2.87
C GLU A 64 -6.65 4.38 -2.20
N ILE A 65 -5.61 3.68 -1.76
CA ILE A 65 -5.77 2.39 -1.04
C ILE A 65 -6.62 2.59 0.22
N ASN A 66 -6.39 3.67 0.97
CA ASN A 66 -7.16 3.96 2.17
C ASN A 66 -8.63 4.28 1.85
N THR A 67 -8.89 4.98 0.74
CA THR A 67 -10.26 5.24 0.25
C THR A 67 -10.97 3.92 -0.06
N ARG A 68 -10.30 2.99 -0.74
CA ARG A 68 -10.84 1.65 -1.02
C ARG A 68 -11.09 0.85 0.25
N ARG A 69 -10.18 0.93 1.22
CA ARG A 69 -10.32 0.30 2.54
C ARG A 69 -11.58 0.79 3.26
N TYR A 70 -11.81 2.10 3.29
CA TYR A 70 -13.02 2.67 3.90
C TYR A 70 -14.30 2.36 3.12
N ASN A 71 -14.23 2.30 1.79
CA ASN A 71 -15.37 1.85 0.98
C ASN A 71 -15.75 0.39 1.29
N ALA A 72 -14.76 -0.50 1.41
CA ALA A 72 -14.97 -1.89 1.78
C ALA A 72 -15.53 -2.05 3.20
N GLU A 73 -15.00 -1.27 4.17
CA GLU A 73 -15.53 -1.23 5.53
C GLU A 73 -17.02 -0.83 5.55
N ARG A 74 -17.38 0.22 4.79
CA ARG A 74 -18.77 0.67 4.67
C ARG A 74 -19.67 -0.39 4.01
N ALA A 75 -19.18 -1.06 2.96
CA ALA A 75 -19.93 -2.12 2.29
C ALA A 75 -20.22 -3.30 3.22
N HIS A 76 -19.21 -3.76 3.97
CA HIS A 76 -19.37 -4.79 5.00
C HIS A 76 -20.38 -4.38 6.07
N GLY A 77 -20.25 -3.16 6.61
CA GLY A 77 -21.19 -2.64 7.62
C GLY A 77 -22.63 -2.55 7.10
N LEU A 78 -22.82 -2.09 5.87
CA LEU A 78 -24.12 -2.04 5.22
C LEU A 78 -24.72 -3.44 5.06
N ARG A 79 -23.96 -4.37 4.45
CA ARG A 79 -24.40 -5.75 4.22
C ARG A 79 -24.84 -6.43 5.52
N LYS A 80 -23.99 -6.38 6.54
CA LYS A 80 -24.27 -6.97 7.85
C LYS A 80 -25.51 -6.37 8.50
N ASN A 81 -25.66 -5.05 8.50
CA ASN A 81 -26.82 -4.40 9.08
C ASN A 81 -28.12 -4.73 8.33
N THR A 82 -28.07 -4.78 7.00
CA THR A 82 -29.20 -5.17 6.17
C THR A 82 -29.64 -6.61 6.45
N GLN A 83 -28.68 -7.55 6.56
CA GLN A 83 -29.01 -8.95 6.86
C GLN A 83 -29.50 -9.15 8.29
N MET A 84 -28.92 -8.45 9.26
CA MET A 84 -29.42 -8.48 10.64
C MET A 84 -30.87 -8.01 10.73
N ALA A 85 -31.22 -6.94 9.99
CA ALA A 85 -32.60 -6.47 9.90
C ALA A 85 -33.52 -7.46 9.19
N PHE A 86 -33.05 -8.12 8.12
CA PHE A 86 -33.79 -9.16 7.40
C PHE A 86 -34.15 -10.33 8.33
N TYR A 87 -33.17 -10.91 9.03
CA TYR A 87 -33.41 -12.02 9.95
C TYR A 87 -34.25 -11.61 11.16
N GLY A 88 -34.08 -10.39 11.66
CA GLY A 88 -34.93 -9.85 12.72
C GLY A 88 -36.39 -9.72 12.31
N ARG A 89 -36.68 -9.30 11.06
CA ARG A 89 -38.04 -9.24 10.52
C ARG A 89 -38.68 -10.62 10.32
N GLN A 90 -37.88 -11.66 10.16
CA GLN A 90 -38.36 -13.05 10.09
C GLN A 90 -38.71 -13.64 11.48
N GLY A 91 -38.57 -12.86 12.56
CA GLY A 91 -38.87 -13.33 13.92
C GLY A 91 -37.76 -14.18 14.55
N ASN A 92 -36.57 -14.21 13.94
CA ASN A 92 -35.43 -14.88 14.56
C ASN A 92 -34.95 -14.10 15.79
N ASN A 93 -34.39 -14.83 16.77
CA ASN A 93 -33.77 -14.18 17.92
C ASN A 93 -32.54 -13.34 17.49
N VAL A 94 -32.21 -12.32 18.29
CA VAL A 94 -31.13 -11.37 17.97
C VAL A 94 -29.78 -12.05 17.78
N SER A 95 -29.47 -13.06 18.60
CA SER A 95 -28.20 -13.80 18.53
C SER A 95 -28.05 -14.56 17.21
N PHE A 96 -29.13 -15.22 16.75
CA PHE A 96 -29.19 -15.92 15.48
C PHE A 96 -29.10 -14.94 14.31
N ALA A 97 -29.88 -13.86 14.34
CA ALA A 97 -29.87 -12.82 13.31
C ALA A 97 -28.47 -12.21 13.15
N ARG A 98 -27.77 -11.97 14.26
CA ARG A 98 -26.37 -11.49 14.24
C ARG A 98 -25.41 -12.52 13.66
N ALA A 99 -25.50 -13.78 14.07
CA ALA A 99 -24.61 -14.83 13.59
C ALA A 99 -24.77 -15.05 12.07
N MET A 100 -26.00 -15.11 11.58
CA MET A 100 -26.27 -15.28 10.15
C MET A 100 -25.87 -14.06 9.34
N ALA A 101 -26.13 -12.85 9.85
CA ALA A 101 -25.69 -11.62 9.18
C ALA A 101 -24.17 -11.50 9.06
N GLU A 102 -23.40 -12.05 10.01
CA GLU A 102 -21.94 -12.14 9.91
C GLU A 102 -21.53 -13.07 8.77
N VAL A 103 -22.13 -14.26 8.72
CA VAL A 103 -21.87 -15.26 7.68
C VAL A 103 -22.19 -14.71 6.29
N ASP A 104 -23.30 -14.00 6.16
CA ASP A 104 -23.74 -13.41 4.89
C ASP A 104 -22.93 -12.19 4.44
N ALA A 105 -22.19 -11.57 5.35
CA ALA A 105 -21.33 -10.42 5.09
C ALA A 105 -19.84 -10.82 4.98
N GLN A 106 -19.55 -12.14 5.04
CA GLN A 106 -18.19 -12.67 4.96
C GLN A 106 -17.44 -12.26 3.67
N PRO A 107 -18.08 -12.22 2.48
CA PRO A 107 -17.40 -11.76 1.26
C PRO A 107 -16.91 -10.31 1.37
N GLU A 108 -17.73 -9.41 1.90
CA GLU A 108 -17.34 -8.00 2.09
C GLU A 108 -16.28 -7.85 3.19
N LEU A 109 -16.32 -8.69 4.23
CA LEU A 109 -15.30 -8.75 5.27
C LEU A 109 -13.93 -9.16 4.69
N GLU A 110 -13.91 -10.14 3.80
CA GLU A 110 -12.69 -10.56 3.11
C GLU A 110 -12.08 -9.43 2.26
N VAL A 111 -12.91 -8.73 1.48
CA VAL A 111 -12.48 -7.56 0.69
C VAL A 111 -11.92 -6.46 1.59
N TRP A 112 -12.57 -6.18 2.72
CA TRP A 112 -12.09 -5.20 3.69
C TRP A 112 -10.75 -5.62 4.31
N HIS A 113 -10.59 -6.88 4.70
CA HIS A 113 -9.31 -7.39 5.22
C HIS A 113 -8.19 -7.32 4.20
N ASN A 114 -8.46 -7.67 2.94
CA ASN A 114 -7.46 -7.63 1.86
C ASN A 114 -7.00 -6.19 1.61
N THR A 115 -7.93 -5.24 1.46
CA THR A 115 -7.58 -3.81 1.27
C THR A 115 -6.87 -3.22 2.48
N LYS A 116 -7.17 -3.68 3.70
CA LYS A 116 -6.45 -3.30 4.91
C LYS A 116 -5.01 -3.85 4.93
N ALA A 117 -4.80 -5.10 4.50
CA ALA A 117 -3.48 -5.68 4.39
C ALA A 117 -2.63 -4.94 3.34
N GLU A 118 -3.22 -4.59 2.18
CA GLU A 118 -2.55 -3.77 1.16
C GLU A 118 -2.11 -2.41 1.69
N TYR A 119 -2.97 -1.73 2.44
CA TYR A 119 -2.65 -0.43 3.05
C TYR A 119 -1.44 -0.54 4.00
N HIS A 120 -1.43 -1.52 4.90
CA HIS A 120 -0.33 -1.71 5.84
C HIS A 120 0.97 -2.12 5.12
N TYR A 121 0.88 -2.94 4.08
CA TYR A 121 2.04 -3.28 3.27
C TYR A 121 2.67 -2.03 2.63
N ALA A 122 1.86 -1.11 2.12
CA ALA A 122 2.34 0.15 1.56
C ALA A 122 3.00 1.05 2.62
N GLU A 123 2.38 1.21 3.80
CA GLU A 123 2.97 1.97 4.92
C GLU A 123 4.31 1.40 5.37
N ASP A 124 4.42 0.07 5.50
CA ASP A 124 5.65 -0.57 5.94
C ASP A 124 6.74 -0.49 4.87
N THR A 125 6.35 -0.52 3.60
CA THR A 125 7.26 -0.26 2.48
C THR A 125 7.80 1.17 2.51
N GLU A 126 6.98 2.17 2.81
CA GLU A 126 7.42 3.56 3.00
C GLU A 126 8.50 3.65 4.10
N LYS A 127 8.22 3.06 5.26
CA LYS A 127 9.14 3.07 6.42
C LYS A 127 10.44 2.35 6.09
N ALA A 128 10.38 1.21 5.40
CA ALA A 128 11.54 0.45 5.00
C ALA A 128 12.44 1.26 4.04
N LEU A 129 11.86 1.88 3.02
CA LEU A 129 12.59 2.72 2.07
C LEU A 129 13.23 3.93 2.76
N ARG A 130 12.47 4.67 3.60
CA ARG A 130 13.03 5.80 4.37
C ARG A 130 14.20 5.38 5.24
N THR A 131 14.06 4.28 5.99
CA THR A 131 15.13 3.72 6.83
C THR A 131 16.37 3.42 6.02
N LYS A 132 16.20 2.79 4.85
CA LYS A 132 17.30 2.42 3.96
C LYS A 132 17.99 3.65 3.37
N ILE A 133 17.24 4.68 2.94
CA ILE A 133 17.81 5.95 2.48
C ILE A 133 18.68 6.59 3.56
N TYR A 134 18.20 6.66 4.81
CA TYR A 134 18.98 7.23 5.90
C TYR A 134 20.25 6.43 6.20
N SER A 135 20.18 5.10 6.13
CA SER A 135 21.36 4.23 6.25
C SER A 135 22.40 4.55 5.16
N MET A 136 21.97 4.66 3.91
CA MET A 136 22.87 4.98 2.78
C MET A 136 23.48 6.39 2.89
N LEU A 137 22.70 7.39 3.31
CA LEU A 137 23.22 8.74 3.54
C LEU A 137 24.30 8.77 4.63
N ASN A 138 24.15 7.97 5.68
CA ASN A 138 25.16 7.86 6.74
C ASN A 138 26.43 7.16 6.25
N ILE A 139 26.30 6.11 5.44
CA ILE A 139 27.44 5.42 4.81
C ILE A 139 28.19 6.38 3.88
N ASN A 140 27.49 7.11 3.01
CA ASN A 140 28.11 8.09 2.11
C ASN A 140 28.88 9.19 2.87
N LYS A 141 28.32 9.71 3.98
CA LYS A 141 29.02 10.68 4.84
C LYS A 141 30.31 10.09 5.44
N SER A 142 30.25 8.85 5.91
CA SER A 142 31.42 8.16 6.48
C SER A 142 32.53 7.95 5.44
N ILE A 143 32.15 7.51 4.23
CA ILE A 143 33.09 7.34 3.11
C ILE A 143 33.75 8.67 2.75
N ALA A 144 32.97 9.75 2.60
CA ALA A 144 33.51 11.08 2.30
C ALA A 144 34.46 11.59 3.40
N ALA A 145 34.13 11.37 4.68
CA ALA A 145 35.00 11.71 5.80
C ALA A 145 36.33 10.92 5.77
N ALA A 146 36.28 9.63 5.45
CA ALA A 146 37.47 8.79 5.34
C ALA A 146 38.44 9.27 4.25
N TYR A 147 37.92 9.59 3.06
CA TYR A 147 38.73 10.13 1.96
C TYR A 147 39.33 11.51 2.29
N ASN A 148 38.58 12.38 2.96
CA ASN A 148 39.08 13.69 3.40
C ASN A 148 40.15 13.58 4.49
N THR A 149 40.04 12.57 5.37
CA THR A 149 41.04 12.31 6.42
C THR A 149 42.34 11.78 5.82
N GLN A 150 42.25 10.91 4.80
CA GLN A 150 43.42 10.33 4.13
C GLN A 150 44.20 11.34 3.28
N ASN A 151 43.53 12.33 2.69
CA ASN A 151 44.15 13.44 1.95
C ASN A 151 44.62 14.60 2.86
N GLY A 152 44.32 14.55 4.16
CA GLY A 152 44.64 15.59 5.15
C GLY A 152 45.93 15.36 5.94
N VAL A 153 46.55 14.17 5.86
CA VAL A 153 47.82 13.86 6.53
C VAL A 153 48.98 14.23 5.62
N GLY A 154 49.20 15.54 5.44
CA GLY A 154 50.25 16.07 4.55
C GLY A 154 50.39 17.59 4.56
N ARG A 155 49.97 18.26 5.63
CA ARG A 155 50.26 19.67 5.89
C ARG A 155 50.72 19.87 7.31
#